data_AF-A0A958HZY8-F1
#
_entry.id   AF-A0A958HZY8-F1
#
_cell.length_a   1.000
_cell.length_b   1.000
_cell.length_c   1.000
_cell.angle_alpha   90.00
_cell.angle_beta   90.00
_cell.angle_gamma   90.00
#
_symmetry.space_group_name_H-M   'P 1'
#
loop_
_entity.id
_entity.type
_entity.pdbx_description
1 polymer ?
#
loop_
_entity_poly.entity_id
_entity_poly.type
_entity_poly.pdbx_seq_one_letter_code
_entity_poly.pdbx_strand_id
1 'polypeptide(L)'
;MPSAKKNVPAVKDVWQTLQDRTVARFISHLPPKTLPDDAQVRTAVNETESLLMDELCSAKQLSELWERADIEERQIAYARLEFSTWKNERPLLLPAPTFTERMNGAKLAIAVMLGTLAGAMLLSGAFNFLSDDPQTGHMLGGIIGSGAMVMVLWYASENKNVRRYLAAALGVATAAEVAIMFGKLSGLGMLWSALRPRFIGTGILVGLRRFFAYAGIVFLLRMSVRKPVFNRLEYEKNLRICIALWLDNARQFIASLKEASQKSGEKQALPEPVIAKKLGGYLHKLHQSQPAELATAASEMLLAARNIGFSGLDGDPAFISGKQATPQEFVWEEDMAEQFNTLGAIDTGDAVFVESLPVIQNGKVIEKGNVRKLRRAR
;
A
#
# COMPACT_ATOMS: atom_id res chain seq x y z
N MET A 1 16.39 33.36 -44.83
CA MET A 1 17.03 32.72 -43.66
C MET A 1 15.95 31.96 -42.89
N PRO A 2 16.00 30.62 -42.86
CA PRO A 2 15.00 29.82 -42.15
C PRO A 2 15.20 29.96 -40.64
N SER A 3 14.13 30.37 -39.96
CA SER A 3 14.05 30.47 -38.50
C SER A 3 14.33 29.11 -37.86
N ALA A 4 15.41 29.03 -37.09
CA ALA A 4 15.74 27.87 -36.29
C ALA A 4 14.66 27.70 -35.21
N LYS A 5 13.70 26.79 -35.46
CA LYS A 5 12.81 26.28 -34.42
C LYS A 5 13.68 25.67 -33.32
N LYS A 6 13.88 26.41 -32.23
CA LYS A 6 14.39 25.85 -30.98
C LYS A 6 13.49 24.68 -30.62
N ASN A 7 14.03 23.46 -30.67
CA ASN A 7 13.44 22.29 -30.02
C ASN A 7 13.37 22.63 -28.53
N VAL A 8 12.25 23.19 -28.10
CA VAL A 8 11.89 23.20 -26.68
C VAL A 8 11.76 21.73 -26.31
N PRO A 9 12.59 21.19 -25.40
CA PRO A 9 12.46 19.81 -24.96
C PRO A 9 11.01 19.62 -24.53
N ALA A 10 10.34 18.61 -25.11
CA ALA A 10 8.96 18.31 -24.79
C ALA A 10 8.84 18.31 -23.26
N VAL A 11 8.14 19.32 -22.72
CA VAL A 11 7.93 19.45 -21.29
C VAL A 11 7.20 18.17 -20.90
N LYS A 12 7.93 17.23 -20.30
CA LYS A 12 7.33 16.03 -19.74
C LYS A 12 6.21 16.52 -18.84
N ASP A 13 5.00 16.01 -19.09
CA ASP A 13 3.83 16.38 -18.29
C ASP A 13 4.20 16.23 -16.81
N VAL A 14 3.93 17.27 -16.01
CA VAL A 14 4.32 17.32 -14.60
C VAL A 14 3.75 16.10 -13.85
N TRP A 15 2.57 15.65 -14.27
CA TRP A 15 1.90 14.44 -13.82
C TRP A 15 2.71 13.16 -14.09
N GLN A 16 3.34 13.04 -15.26
CA GLN A 16 4.18 11.89 -15.58
C GLN A 16 5.46 11.88 -14.73
N THR A 17 6.04 13.05 -14.47
CA THR A 17 7.21 13.16 -13.58
C THR A 17 6.84 12.80 -12.14
N LEU A 18 5.68 13.25 -11.65
CA LEU A 18 5.16 12.89 -10.33
C LEU A 18 4.88 11.38 -10.25
N GLN A 19 4.24 10.79 -11.26
CA GLN A 19 4.01 9.35 -11.34
C GLN A 19 5.33 8.56 -11.28
N ASP A 20 6.33 8.93 -12.08
CA ASP A 20 7.63 8.27 -12.11
C ASP A 20 8.32 8.31 -10.74
N ARG A 21 8.31 9.47 -10.06
CA ARG A 21 8.87 9.64 -8.71
C ARG A 21 8.12 8.82 -7.66
N THR A 22 6.80 8.84 -7.73
CA THR A 22 5.91 8.13 -6.80
C THR A 22 6.15 6.61 -6.88
N VAL A 23 6.22 6.07 -8.10
CA VAL A 23 6.53 4.66 -8.35
C VAL A 23 7.95 4.33 -7.86
N ALA A 24 8.94 5.17 -8.17
CA ALA A 24 10.31 4.96 -7.75
C ALA A 24 10.43 4.95 -6.21
N ARG A 25 9.75 5.86 -5.52
CA ARG A 25 9.70 5.93 -4.06
C ARG A 25 9.08 4.66 -3.48
N PHE A 26 7.90 4.27 -3.95
CA PHE A 26 7.23 3.05 -3.50
C PHE A 26 8.14 1.82 -3.65
N ILE A 27 8.73 1.65 -4.83
CA ILE A 27 9.61 0.52 -5.15
C ILE A 27 10.90 0.54 -4.32
N SER A 28 11.41 1.71 -3.92
CA SER A 28 12.61 1.83 -3.08
C SER A 28 12.41 1.30 -1.65
N HIS A 29 11.17 1.28 -1.17
CA HIS A 29 10.82 0.73 0.14
C HIS A 29 10.61 -0.80 0.12
N LEU A 30 10.60 -1.42 -1.06
CA LEU A 30 10.45 -2.87 -1.19
C LEU A 30 11.80 -3.59 -1.26
N PRO A 31 11.92 -4.78 -0.65
CA PRO A 31 13.14 -5.57 -0.76
C PRO A 31 13.41 -5.98 -2.22
N PRO A 32 14.68 -6.01 -2.65
CA PRO A 32 15.00 -6.19 -4.07
C PRO A 32 14.78 -7.61 -4.60
N LYS A 33 14.82 -8.63 -3.73
CA LYS A 33 14.84 -10.05 -4.14
C LYS A 33 13.93 -10.96 -3.31
N THR A 34 13.40 -10.48 -2.18
CA THR A 34 12.55 -11.29 -1.29
C THR A 34 11.09 -10.86 -1.42
N LEU A 35 10.21 -11.72 -0.91
CA LEU A 35 8.80 -11.39 -0.79
C LEU A 35 8.67 -10.19 0.16
N PRO A 36 8.03 -9.08 -0.26
CA PRO A 36 7.70 -8.01 0.67
C PRO A 36 6.67 -8.50 1.67
N ASP A 37 6.89 -8.20 2.94
CA ASP A 37 5.91 -8.45 3.99
C ASP A 37 4.79 -7.39 3.96
N ASP A 38 3.61 -7.72 4.51
CA ASP A 38 2.46 -6.82 4.55
C ASP A 38 2.78 -5.50 5.28
N ALA A 39 3.66 -5.55 6.29
CA ALA A 39 4.13 -4.36 6.98
C ALA A 39 4.93 -3.44 6.05
N GLN A 40 5.82 -4.01 5.23
CA GLN A 40 6.65 -3.25 4.29
C GLN A 40 5.80 -2.62 3.18
N VAL A 41 4.81 -3.35 2.68
CA VAL A 41 3.87 -2.81 1.68
C VAL A 41 3.07 -1.64 2.29
N ARG A 42 2.58 -1.77 3.53
CA ARG A 42 1.87 -0.68 4.22
C ARG A 42 2.75 0.55 4.42
N THR A 43 4.00 0.37 4.85
CA THR A 43 4.96 1.48 4.95
C THR A 43 5.20 2.14 3.60
N ALA A 44 5.39 1.35 2.54
CA ALA A 44 5.58 1.89 1.19
C ALA A 44 4.36 2.67 0.71
N VAL A 45 3.13 2.19 0.98
CA VAL A 45 1.88 2.91 0.66
C VAL A 45 1.85 4.25 1.40
N ASN A 46 2.06 4.26 2.72
CA ASN A 46 1.97 5.47 3.53
C ASN A 46 3.00 6.53 3.12
N GLU A 47 4.24 6.13 2.86
CA GLU A 47 5.30 7.01 2.36
C GLU A 47 4.96 7.61 0.99
N THR A 48 4.37 6.80 0.12
CA THR A 48 3.95 7.20 -1.23
C THR A 48 2.79 8.17 -1.17
N GLU A 49 1.81 7.92 -0.31
CA GLU A 49 0.70 8.85 -0.06
C GLU A 49 1.19 10.17 0.53
N SER A 50 2.13 10.14 1.49
CA SER A 50 2.70 11.37 2.05
C SER A 50 3.39 12.19 0.97
N LEU A 51 4.22 11.56 0.14
CA LEU A 51 4.89 12.22 -0.97
C LEU A 51 3.90 12.84 -1.96
N LEU A 52 2.84 12.10 -2.32
CA LEU A 52 1.78 12.60 -3.19
C LEU A 52 1.07 13.80 -2.58
N MET A 53 0.73 13.76 -1.29
CA MET A 53 0.08 14.87 -0.59
C MET A 53 0.97 16.11 -0.57
N ASP A 54 2.25 15.94 -0.23
CA ASP A 54 3.19 17.06 -0.11
C ASP A 54 3.47 17.70 -1.48
N GLU A 55 3.62 16.90 -2.54
CA GLU A 55 3.86 17.40 -3.90
C GLU A 55 2.59 18.06 -4.49
N LEU A 56 1.42 17.39 -4.41
CA LEU A 56 0.17 17.90 -5.00
C LEU A 56 -0.36 19.15 -4.27
N CYS A 57 -0.17 19.24 -2.97
CA CYS A 57 -0.56 20.41 -2.18
C CYS A 57 0.58 21.43 -2.01
N SER A 58 1.71 21.25 -2.71
CA SER A 58 2.78 22.24 -2.65
C SER A 58 2.36 23.56 -3.30
N ALA A 59 2.82 24.68 -2.75
CA ALA A 59 2.56 26.00 -3.32
C ALA A 59 2.92 26.06 -4.82
N LYS A 60 4.07 25.46 -5.16
CA LYS A 60 4.56 25.37 -6.54
C LYS A 60 3.59 24.60 -7.44
N GLN A 61 3.19 23.40 -7.04
CA GLN A 61 2.33 22.56 -7.89
C GLN A 61 0.94 23.16 -8.04
N LEU A 62 0.36 23.68 -6.97
CA LEU A 62 -0.91 24.37 -7.03
C LEU A 62 -0.81 25.63 -7.92
N SER A 63 0.29 26.39 -7.84
CA SER A 63 0.48 27.61 -8.65
C SER A 63 0.49 27.30 -10.15
N GLU A 64 1.12 26.18 -10.52
CA GLU A 64 1.18 25.69 -11.89
C GLU A 64 -0.17 25.13 -12.35
N LEU A 65 -0.85 24.33 -11.52
CA LEU A 65 -2.14 23.73 -11.85
C LEU A 65 -3.29 24.75 -11.90
N TRP A 66 -3.23 25.78 -11.06
CA TRP A 66 -4.24 26.84 -11.01
C TRP A 66 -3.90 28.03 -11.91
N GLU A 67 -2.73 28.02 -12.55
CA GLU A 67 -2.23 29.09 -13.42
C GLU A 67 -2.21 30.46 -12.71
N ARG A 68 -1.77 30.46 -11.44
CA ARG A 68 -1.68 31.65 -10.59
C ARG A 68 -0.30 31.75 -9.96
N ALA A 69 0.30 32.94 -10.01
CA ALA A 69 1.64 33.18 -9.47
C ALA A 69 1.65 33.20 -7.93
N ASP A 70 0.54 33.58 -7.31
CA ASP A 70 0.37 33.81 -5.88
C ASP A 70 -0.79 32.99 -5.32
N ILE A 71 -0.46 31.88 -4.68
CA ILE A 71 -1.42 31.10 -3.90
C ILE A 71 -1.20 31.45 -2.43
N GLU A 72 -2.24 31.99 -1.81
CA GLU A 72 -2.21 32.31 -0.38
C GLU A 72 -2.10 31.02 0.45
N GLU A 73 -1.41 31.10 1.60
CA GLU A 73 -1.27 29.97 2.52
C GLU A 73 -2.62 29.39 2.95
N ARG A 74 -3.65 30.25 3.07
CA ARG A 74 -5.03 29.83 3.36
C ARG A 74 -5.61 28.91 2.29
N GLN A 75 -5.33 29.18 1.02
CA GLN A 75 -5.79 28.35 -0.11
C GLN A 75 -5.06 27.01 -0.14
N ILE A 76 -3.77 27.00 0.19
CA ILE A 76 -2.99 25.76 0.35
C ILE A 76 -3.56 24.90 1.47
N ALA A 77 -3.84 25.51 2.63
CA ALA A 77 -4.43 24.82 3.78
C ALA A 77 -5.83 24.25 3.45
N TYR A 78 -6.66 25.03 2.74
CA TYR A 78 -7.95 24.59 2.26
C TYR A 78 -7.84 23.41 1.28
N ALA A 79 -6.98 23.53 0.27
CA ALA A 79 -6.73 22.47 -0.70
C ALA A 79 -6.25 21.18 0.00
N ARG A 80 -5.31 21.29 0.95
CA ARG A 80 -4.80 20.16 1.72
C ARG A 80 -5.90 19.48 2.55
N LEU A 81 -6.79 20.26 3.17
CA LEU A 81 -7.92 19.74 3.95
C LEU A 81 -8.92 18.99 3.06
N GLU A 82 -9.39 19.63 1.98
CA GLU A 82 -10.36 19.02 1.08
C GLU A 82 -9.77 17.79 0.37
N PHE A 83 -8.51 17.86 -0.05
CA PHE A 83 -7.81 16.73 -0.65
C PHE A 83 -7.60 15.58 0.34
N SER A 84 -7.32 15.86 1.61
CA SER A 84 -7.24 14.81 2.64
C SER A 84 -8.58 14.09 2.85
N THR A 85 -9.69 14.84 2.77
CA THR A 85 -11.04 14.28 2.88
C THR A 85 -11.34 13.40 1.66
N TRP A 86 -11.07 13.91 0.46
CA TRP A 86 -11.23 13.17 -0.80
C TRP A 86 -10.37 11.91 -0.85
N LYS A 87 -9.11 11.98 -0.39
CA LYS A 87 -8.20 10.82 -0.32
C LYS A 87 -8.78 9.71 0.55
N ASN A 88 -9.37 10.05 1.70
CA ASN A 88 -9.97 9.07 2.59
C ASN A 88 -11.20 8.38 1.95
N GLU A 89 -11.95 9.09 1.12
CA GLU A 89 -13.06 8.51 0.34
C GLU A 89 -12.58 7.69 -0.87
N ARG A 90 -11.43 8.06 -1.44
CA ARG A 90 -10.83 7.42 -2.62
C ARG A 90 -9.36 7.05 -2.36
N PRO A 91 -9.11 6.05 -1.49
CA PRO A 91 -7.76 5.66 -1.13
C PRO A 91 -7.00 5.13 -2.34
N LEU A 92 -5.67 5.24 -2.31
CA LEU A 92 -4.81 4.67 -3.34
C LEU A 92 -4.81 3.13 -3.22
N LEU A 93 -5.67 2.48 -4.01
CA LEU A 93 -5.75 1.02 -4.05
C LEU A 93 -4.63 0.45 -4.90
N LEU A 94 -3.55 0.01 -4.24
CA LEU A 94 -2.46 -0.69 -4.91
C LEU A 94 -2.74 -2.19 -4.98
N PRO A 95 -2.41 -2.86 -6.09
CA PRO A 95 -2.59 -4.30 -6.23
C PRO A 95 -1.63 -5.03 -5.27
N ALA A 96 -2.01 -6.26 -4.91
CA ALA A 96 -1.10 -7.16 -4.23
C ALA A 96 0.13 -7.48 -5.11
N PRO A 97 1.30 -7.77 -4.51
CA PRO A 97 2.49 -8.16 -5.26
C PRO A 97 2.19 -9.31 -6.22
N THR A 98 2.57 -9.18 -7.50
CA THR A 98 2.37 -10.25 -8.47
C THR A 98 3.46 -11.31 -8.33
N PHE A 99 3.02 -12.57 -8.36
CA PHE A 99 3.89 -13.73 -8.21
C PHE A 99 3.95 -14.49 -9.52
N THR A 100 5.18 -14.79 -9.95
CA THR A 100 5.39 -15.78 -10.99
C THR A 100 5.97 -17.02 -10.34
N GLU A 101 5.32 -18.15 -10.54
CA GLU A 101 5.85 -19.44 -10.11
C GLU A 101 7.00 -19.83 -11.04
N ARG A 102 8.24 -19.62 -10.58
CA ARG A 102 9.44 -20.03 -11.34
C ARG A 102 10.12 -21.22 -10.67
N MET A 103 10.70 -22.08 -11.50
CA MET A 103 11.64 -23.08 -11.00
C MET A 103 12.95 -22.40 -10.62
N ASN A 104 13.55 -22.83 -9.51
CA ASN A 104 14.86 -22.37 -9.11
C ASN A 104 15.90 -22.81 -10.15
N GLY A 105 16.74 -21.87 -10.63
CA GLY A 105 17.81 -22.15 -11.60
C GLY A 105 18.76 -23.26 -11.16
N ALA A 106 19.06 -23.36 -9.86
CA ALA A 106 19.87 -24.47 -9.33
C ALA A 106 19.19 -25.83 -9.52
N LYS A 107 17.86 -25.90 -9.41
CA LYS A 107 17.12 -27.14 -9.64
C LYS A 107 17.15 -27.55 -11.11
N LEU A 108 17.02 -26.57 -12.00
CA LEU A 108 17.17 -26.78 -13.45
C LEU A 108 18.57 -27.28 -13.79
N ALA A 109 19.62 -26.69 -13.22
CA ALA A 109 21.00 -27.13 -13.45
C ALA A 109 21.24 -28.59 -13.01
N ILE A 110 20.72 -28.99 -11.84
CA ILE A 110 20.80 -30.37 -11.37
C ILE A 110 20.01 -31.32 -12.29
N ALA A 111 18.83 -30.91 -12.74
CA ALA A 111 18.04 -31.69 -13.70
C ALA A 111 18.76 -31.87 -15.04
N VAL A 112 19.40 -30.81 -15.56
CA VAL A 112 20.27 -30.87 -16.75
C VAL A 112 21.40 -31.88 -16.52
N MET A 113 22.15 -31.76 -15.41
CA MET A 113 23.27 -32.64 -15.09
C MET A 113 22.86 -34.11 -15.01
N LEU A 114 21.78 -34.42 -14.29
CA LEU A 114 21.27 -35.78 -14.15
C LEU A 114 20.71 -36.32 -15.46
N GLY A 115 20.02 -35.47 -16.23
CA GLY A 115 19.53 -35.81 -17.56
C GLY A 115 20.68 -36.13 -18.52
N THR A 116 21.75 -35.34 -18.51
CA THR A 116 22.95 -35.58 -19.31
C THR A 116 23.57 -36.94 -18.97
N LEU A 117 23.80 -37.22 -17.68
CA LEU A 117 24.40 -38.49 -17.24
C LEU A 117 23.52 -39.69 -17.62
N ALA A 118 22.22 -39.62 -17.31
CA ALA A 118 21.29 -40.71 -17.60
C ALA A 118 21.13 -40.95 -19.11
N GLY A 119 20.97 -39.87 -19.88
CA GLY A 119 20.85 -39.96 -21.33
C GLY A 119 22.11 -40.49 -22.00
N ALA A 120 23.30 -40.02 -21.58
CA ALA A 120 24.57 -40.51 -22.09
C ALA A 120 24.76 -42.00 -21.79
N MET A 121 24.40 -42.48 -20.58
CA MET A 121 24.50 -43.91 -20.24
C MET A 121 23.52 -44.77 -21.04
N LEU A 122 22.26 -44.34 -21.18
CA LEU A 122 21.23 -45.09 -21.89
C LEU A 122 21.50 -45.17 -23.40
N LEU A 123 21.82 -44.03 -24.02
CA LEU A 123 22.04 -43.97 -25.46
C LEU A 123 23.40 -44.52 -25.86
N SER A 124 24.45 -44.40 -25.02
CA SER A 124 25.71 -45.11 -25.28
C SER A 124 25.50 -46.62 -25.33
N GLY A 125 24.77 -47.20 -24.38
CA GLY A 125 24.44 -48.63 -24.41
C GLY A 125 23.63 -49.04 -25.64
N ALA A 126 22.64 -48.22 -26.03
CA ALA A 126 21.82 -48.47 -27.21
C ALA A 126 22.63 -48.39 -28.52
N PHE A 127 23.47 -47.37 -28.67
CA PHE A 127 24.31 -47.20 -29.86
C PHE A 127 25.42 -48.24 -29.94
N ASN A 128 26.00 -48.64 -28.80
CA ASN A 128 26.95 -49.75 -28.76
C ASN A 128 26.29 -51.04 -29.26
N PHE A 129 25.02 -51.28 -28.90
CA PHE A 129 24.28 -52.45 -29.35
C PHE A 129 23.89 -52.40 -30.84
N LEU A 130 23.49 -51.23 -31.35
CA LEU A 130 22.95 -51.07 -32.71
C LEU A 130 24.02 -50.81 -33.77
N SER A 131 25.10 -50.12 -33.42
CA SER A 131 26.06 -49.57 -34.38
C SER A 131 27.52 -49.70 -33.95
N ASP A 132 27.79 -50.35 -32.80
CA ASP A 132 29.13 -50.52 -32.22
C ASP A 132 29.90 -49.19 -32.02
N ASP A 133 29.17 -48.07 -31.91
CA ASP A 133 29.73 -46.73 -31.69
C ASP A 133 29.16 -46.08 -30.42
N PRO A 134 29.73 -46.39 -29.25
CA PRO A 134 29.29 -45.80 -27.98
C PRO A 134 29.58 -44.29 -27.86
N GLN A 135 30.54 -43.74 -28.62
CA GLN A 135 30.94 -42.34 -28.50
C GLN A 135 29.84 -41.41 -29.01
N THR A 136 29.25 -41.75 -30.16
CA THR A 136 28.10 -41.03 -30.70
C THR A 136 26.91 -41.08 -29.73
N GLY A 137 26.67 -42.24 -29.13
CA GLY A 137 25.63 -42.42 -28.11
C GLY A 137 25.84 -41.56 -26.85
N HIS A 138 27.08 -41.42 -26.39
CA HIS A 138 27.41 -40.54 -25.25
C HIS A 138 27.13 -39.07 -25.54
N MET A 139 27.56 -38.57 -26.71
CA MET A 139 27.37 -37.16 -27.09
C MET A 139 25.89 -36.82 -27.27
N LEU A 140 25.18 -37.58 -28.10
CA LEU A 140 23.75 -37.35 -28.36
C LEU A 140 22.92 -37.59 -27.11
N GLY A 141 23.27 -38.61 -26.33
CA GLY A 141 22.59 -38.94 -25.09
C GLY A 141 22.67 -37.84 -24.04
N GLY A 142 23.82 -37.18 -23.93
CA GLY A 142 23.97 -36.03 -23.03
C GLY A 142 23.00 -34.89 -23.34
N ILE A 143 22.88 -34.54 -24.63
CA ILE A 143 22.01 -33.45 -25.11
C ILE A 143 20.54 -33.84 -24.94
N ILE A 144 20.13 -34.97 -25.51
CA ILE A 144 18.74 -35.45 -25.50
C ILE A 144 18.27 -35.68 -24.06
N GLY A 145 19.08 -36.34 -23.22
CA GLY A 145 18.73 -36.64 -21.84
C GLY A 145 18.54 -35.40 -20.98
N SER A 146 19.39 -34.37 -21.16
CA SER A 146 19.24 -33.10 -20.43
C SER A 146 17.94 -32.37 -20.80
N GLY A 147 17.64 -32.27 -22.09
CA GLY A 147 16.40 -31.64 -22.57
C GLY A 147 15.15 -32.40 -22.10
N ALA A 148 15.18 -33.73 -22.19
CA ALA A 148 14.10 -34.59 -21.70
C ALA A 148 13.87 -34.44 -20.19
N MET A 149 14.93 -34.42 -19.38
CA MET A 149 14.80 -34.27 -17.93
C MET A 149 14.24 -32.88 -17.55
N VAL A 150 14.68 -31.81 -18.22
CA VAL A 150 14.11 -30.48 -18.01
C VAL A 150 12.63 -30.43 -18.40
N MET A 151 12.25 -31.04 -19.53
CA MET A 151 10.85 -31.15 -19.96
C MET A 151 10.00 -31.92 -18.95
N VAL A 152 10.47 -33.07 -18.47
CA VAL A 152 9.79 -33.87 -17.44
C VAL A 152 9.60 -33.04 -16.17
N LEU A 153 10.64 -32.33 -15.73
CA LEU A 153 10.56 -31.50 -14.54
C LEU A 153 9.60 -30.32 -14.73
N TRP A 154 9.65 -29.66 -15.88
CA TRP A 154 8.76 -28.57 -16.25
C TRP A 154 7.30 -29.03 -16.26
N TYR A 155 7.00 -30.13 -16.96
CA TYR A 155 5.66 -30.73 -17.03
C TYR A 155 5.14 -31.16 -15.65
N ALA A 156 5.98 -31.82 -14.85
CA ALA A 156 5.64 -32.21 -13.47
C ALA A 156 5.41 -30.99 -12.57
N SER A 157 6.12 -29.89 -12.80
CA SER A 157 5.96 -28.66 -12.03
C SER A 157 4.68 -27.89 -12.38
N GLU A 158 4.21 -28.01 -13.62
CA GLU A 158 3.01 -27.31 -14.11
C GLU A 158 1.73 -28.07 -13.77
N ASN A 159 1.78 -29.40 -13.89
CA ASN A 159 0.60 -30.23 -13.72
C ASN A 159 0.51 -30.76 -12.28
N LYS A 160 -0.35 -30.13 -11.46
CA LYS A 160 -0.64 -30.55 -10.08
C LYS A 160 -1.09 -32.02 -9.99
N ASN A 161 -1.77 -32.53 -11.01
CA ASN A 161 -2.23 -33.92 -11.02
C ASN A 161 -1.07 -34.90 -11.17
N VAL A 162 -0.07 -34.59 -12.00
CA VAL A 162 1.14 -35.43 -12.15
C VAL A 162 1.87 -35.57 -10.81
N ARG A 163 2.03 -34.46 -10.07
CA ARG A 163 2.60 -34.49 -8.72
C ARG A 163 1.76 -35.32 -7.74
N ARG A 164 0.43 -35.20 -7.79
CA ARG A 164 -0.47 -36.01 -6.94
C ARG A 164 -0.35 -37.50 -7.27
N TYR A 165 -0.32 -37.87 -8.54
CA TYR A 165 -0.14 -39.26 -8.96
C TYR A 165 1.23 -39.80 -8.59
N LEU A 166 2.31 -39.03 -8.76
CA LEU A 166 3.65 -39.43 -8.32
C LEU A 166 3.72 -39.61 -6.79
N ALA A 167 3.09 -38.71 -6.03
CA ALA A 167 3.02 -38.83 -4.57
C ALA A 167 2.17 -40.02 -4.12
N ALA A 168 1.04 -40.26 -4.77
CA ALA A 168 0.18 -41.41 -4.51
C ALA A 168 0.88 -42.72 -4.86
N ALA A 169 1.55 -42.80 -6.02
CA ALA A 169 2.33 -43.97 -6.42
C ALA A 169 3.48 -44.24 -5.44
N LEU A 170 4.18 -43.19 -4.98
CA LEU A 170 5.21 -43.32 -3.96
C LEU A 170 4.61 -43.83 -2.64
N GLY A 171 3.47 -43.30 -2.21
CA GLY A 171 2.77 -43.71 -0.98
C GLY A 171 2.28 -45.15 -1.02
N VAL A 172 1.64 -45.56 -2.12
CA VAL A 172 1.22 -46.96 -2.33
C VAL A 172 2.42 -47.90 -2.33
N ALA A 173 3.50 -47.51 -3.02
CA ALA A 173 4.68 -48.34 -3.12
C ALA A 173 5.42 -48.47 -1.76
N THR A 174 5.55 -47.38 -1.00
CA THR A 174 6.10 -47.44 0.37
C THR A 174 5.22 -48.25 1.31
N ALA A 175 3.89 -48.10 1.25
CA ALA A 175 2.96 -48.90 2.06
C ALA A 175 3.07 -50.40 1.73
N ALA A 176 3.20 -50.74 0.45
CA ALA A 176 3.42 -52.12 0.01
C ALA A 176 4.76 -52.68 0.52
N GLU A 177 5.84 -51.91 0.51
CA GLU A 177 7.13 -52.36 1.04
C GLU A 177 7.10 -52.57 2.55
N VAL A 178 6.46 -51.66 3.29
CA VAL A 178 6.23 -51.80 4.73
C VAL A 178 5.40 -53.05 5.02
N ALA A 179 4.28 -53.25 4.30
CA ALA A 179 3.44 -54.44 4.43
C ALA A 179 4.20 -55.74 4.11
N ILE A 180 5.14 -55.73 3.17
CA ILE A 180 6.00 -56.90 2.89
C ILE A 180 7.00 -57.14 4.04
N MET A 181 7.59 -56.08 4.61
CA MET A 181 8.51 -56.20 5.74
C MET A 181 7.82 -56.76 6.98
N PHE A 182 6.64 -56.23 7.34
CA PHE A 182 5.83 -56.73 8.46
C PHE A 182 5.10 -58.04 8.14
N GLY A 183 4.76 -58.25 6.86
CA GLY A 183 4.15 -59.48 6.36
C GLY A 183 5.05 -60.69 6.55
N LYS A 184 6.39 -60.55 6.55
CA LYS A 184 7.30 -61.64 6.90
C LYS A 184 7.18 -62.12 8.36
N LEU A 185 6.60 -61.31 9.26
CA LEU A 185 6.30 -61.69 10.65
C LEU A 185 4.93 -62.35 10.82
N SER A 186 4.06 -62.35 9.80
CA SER A 186 2.72 -62.94 9.85
C SER A 186 2.54 -63.96 8.72
N GLY A 187 1.73 -65.01 8.90
CA GLY A 187 1.54 -66.04 7.87
C GLY A 187 1.12 -65.53 6.46
N LEU A 188 0.65 -64.28 6.37
CA LEU A 188 0.32 -63.56 5.14
C LEU A 188 1.52 -63.28 4.23
N GLY A 189 2.74 -63.16 4.75
CA GLY A 189 3.96 -62.96 3.93
C GLY A 189 4.26 -64.15 3.02
N MET A 190 3.88 -65.36 3.44
CA MET A 190 4.07 -66.59 2.67
C MET A 190 3.17 -66.60 1.43
N LEU A 191 1.91 -66.19 1.56
CA LEU A 191 0.95 -66.11 0.46
C LEU A 191 1.36 -65.05 -0.58
N TRP A 192 1.85 -63.90 -0.13
CA TRP A 192 2.33 -62.83 -1.03
C TRP A 192 3.62 -63.21 -1.76
N SER A 193 4.50 -63.98 -1.11
CA SER A 193 5.71 -64.51 -1.75
C SER A 193 5.41 -65.57 -2.82
N ALA A 194 4.30 -66.31 -2.68
CA ALA A 194 3.83 -67.30 -3.66
C ALA A 194 3.18 -66.68 -4.90
N LEU A 195 2.53 -65.52 -4.75
CA LEU A 195 1.94 -64.76 -5.86
C LEU A 195 2.96 -63.90 -6.63
N ARG A 196 4.19 -63.80 -6.15
CA ARG A 196 5.22 -63.03 -6.85
C ARG A 196 5.78 -63.87 -8.01
N PRO A 197 5.67 -63.43 -9.27
CA PRO A 197 6.28 -64.17 -10.38
C PRO A 197 7.79 -64.31 -10.14
N ARG A 198 8.29 -65.55 -10.22
CA ARG A 198 9.71 -65.94 -10.08
C ARG A 198 10.67 -65.22 -11.04
N PHE A 199 10.14 -64.44 -11.98
CA PHE A 199 10.87 -63.59 -12.93
C PHE A 199 11.54 -62.35 -12.30
N ILE A 200 11.19 -61.99 -11.07
CA ILE A 200 11.82 -60.85 -10.36
C ILE A 200 12.90 -61.40 -9.44
N GLY A 201 14.09 -61.64 -9.99
CA GLY A 201 15.22 -62.25 -9.29
C GLY A 201 15.44 -61.67 -7.89
N THR A 202 15.50 -62.54 -6.89
CA THR A 202 15.69 -62.20 -5.47
C THR A 202 17.14 -61.79 -5.15
N GLY A 203 17.77 -61.04 -6.03
CA GLY A 203 19.15 -60.57 -5.91
C GLY A 203 19.24 -59.11 -5.49
N ILE A 204 20.40 -58.74 -4.96
CA ILE A 204 20.80 -57.38 -4.56
C ILE A 204 20.46 -56.34 -5.65
N LEU A 205 20.56 -56.72 -6.92
CA LEU A 205 20.23 -55.87 -8.09
C LEU A 205 18.77 -55.41 -8.15
N VAL A 206 17.80 -56.22 -7.70
CA VAL A 206 16.38 -55.82 -7.68
C VAL A 206 16.12 -54.81 -6.57
N GLY A 207 16.78 -54.97 -5.41
CA GLY A 207 16.75 -53.98 -4.35
C GLY A 207 17.31 -52.63 -4.82
N LEU A 208 18.44 -52.66 -5.51
CA LEU A 208 19.08 -51.46 -6.08
C LEU A 208 18.16 -50.73 -7.06
N ARG A 209 17.54 -51.46 -8.01
CA ARG A 209 16.61 -50.88 -9.00
C ARG A 209 15.43 -50.15 -8.33
N ARG A 210 14.85 -50.74 -7.29
CA ARG A 210 13.75 -50.13 -6.53
C ARG A 210 14.19 -48.89 -5.78
N PHE A 211 15.35 -48.97 -5.12
CA PHE A 211 15.94 -47.82 -4.43
C PHE A 211 16.11 -46.63 -5.38
N PHE A 212 16.70 -46.84 -6.56
CA PHE A 212 16.85 -45.78 -7.57
C PHE A 212 15.51 -45.27 -8.10
N ALA A 213 14.52 -46.14 -8.30
CA ALA A 213 13.18 -45.71 -8.70
C ALA A 213 12.52 -44.80 -7.65
N TYR A 214 12.56 -45.17 -6.37
CA TYR A 214 12.04 -44.33 -5.29
C TYR A 214 12.81 -43.03 -5.14
N ALA A 215 14.14 -43.10 -5.15
CA ALA A 215 15.00 -41.91 -5.11
C ALA A 215 14.66 -40.96 -6.26
N GLY A 216 14.45 -41.49 -7.48
CA GLY A 216 14.03 -40.72 -8.65
C GLY A 216 12.66 -40.05 -8.48
N ILE A 217 11.66 -40.77 -7.96
CA ILE A 217 10.31 -40.20 -7.71
C ILE A 217 10.37 -39.11 -6.64
N VAL A 218 11.05 -39.36 -5.51
CA VAL A 218 11.24 -38.38 -4.43
C VAL A 218 11.98 -37.15 -4.96
N PHE A 219 13.03 -37.36 -5.76
CA PHE A 219 13.76 -36.29 -6.41
C PHE A 219 12.86 -35.44 -7.31
N LEU A 220 12.08 -36.06 -8.21
CA LEU A 220 11.14 -35.36 -9.09
C LEU A 220 10.09 -34.57 -8.29
N LEU A 221 9.52 -35.15 -7.23
CA LEU A 221 8.58 -34.47 -6.35
C LEU A 221 9.20 -33.25 -5.66
N ARG A 222 10.42 -33.39 -5.12
CA ARG A 222 11.11 -32.28 -4.43
C ARG A 222 11.54 -31.17 -5.41
N MET A 223 11.94 -31.55 -6.61
CA MET A 223 12.41 -30.60 -7.62
C MET A 223 11.25 -29.88 -8.32
N SER A 224 10.11 -30.54 -8.52
CA SER A 224 8.93 -29.98 -9.20
C SER A 224 8.19 -28.91 -8.39
N VAL A 225 8.49 -28.74 -7.10
CA VAL A 225 7.93 -27.63 -6.30
C VAL A 225 8.50 -26.30 -6.81
N ARG A 226 7.62 -25.51 -7.47
CA ARG A 226 7.87 -24.12 -7.82
C ARG A 226 7.82 -23.25 -6.57
N LYS A 227 8.67 -22.23 -6.49
CA LYS A 227 8.59 -21.21 -5.44
C LYS A 227 8.00 -19.95 -6.04
N PRO A 228 7.12 -19.24 -5.32
CA PRO A 228 6.67 -17.93 -5.77
C PRO A 228 7.88 -17.00 -5.83
N VAL A 229 8.14 -16.44 -6.99
CA VAL A 229 9.17 -15.41 -7.18
C VAL A 229 8.44 -14.10 -7.45
N PHE A 230 8.75 -13.10 -6.63
CA PHE A 230 8.21 -11.75 -6.77
C PHE A 230 8.63 -11.17 -8.13
N ASN A 231 7.64 -10.90 -9.00
CA ASN A 231 7.91 -10.31 -10.30
C ASN A 231 7.89 -8.78 -10.19
N ARG A 232 9.02 -8.21 -9.77
CA ARG A 232 9.15 -6.76 -9.54
C ARG A 232 8.79 -5.91 -10.76
N LEU A 233 9.17 -6.33 -11.97
CA LEU A 233 8.92 -5.56 -13.20
C LEU A 233 7.44 -5.50 -13.55
N GLU A 234 6.75 -6.64 -13.47
CA GLU A 234 5.31 -6.72 -13.70
C GLU A 234 4.54 -5.96 -12.62
N TYR A 235 5.00 -6.07 -11.37
CA TYR A 235 4.43 -5.31 -10.27
C TYR A 235 4.60 -3.81 -10.46
N GLU A 236 5.80 -3.35 -10.84
CA GLU A 236 6.06 -1.94 -11.16
C GLU A 236 5.15 -1.42 -12.29
N LYS A 237 4.94 -2.23 -13.33
CA LYS A 237 4.02 -1.88 -14.42
C LYS A 237 2.59 -1.71 -13.92
N ASN A 238 2.10 -2.62 -13.07
CA ASN A 238 0.76 -2.53 -12.50
C ASN A 238 0.63 -1.32 -11.56
N LEU A 239 1.66 -1.04 -10.75
CA LEU A 239 1.71 0.16 -9.90
C LEU A 239 1.63 1.44 -10.72
N ARG A 240 2.37 1.54 -11.83
CA ARG A 240 2.31 2.70 -12.73
C ARG A 240 0.89 2.95 -13.20
N ILE A 241 0.16 1.90 -13.61
CA ILE A 241 -1.23 2.02 -14.07
C ILE A 241 -2.15 2.50 -12.95
N CYS A 242 -2.06 1.91 -11.76
CA CYS A 242 -2.90 2.29 -10.61
C CYS A 242 -2.63 3.73 -10.15
N ILE A 243 -1.36 4.12 -10.07
CA ILE A 243 -0.97 5.49 -9.69
C ILE A 243 -1.40 6.49 -10.77
N ALA A 244 -1.28 6.17 -12.06
CA ALA A 244 -1.79 7.02 -13.13
C ALA A 244 -3.29 7.26 -12.99
N LEU A 245 -4.07 6.18 -12.83
CA LEU A 245 -5.52 6.27 -12.69
C LEU A 245 -5.93 7.09 -11.45
N TRP A 246 -5.22 6.92 -10.34
CA TRP A 246 -5.45 7.71 -9.14
C TRP A 246 -5.10 9.19 -9.35
N LEU A 247 -3.97 9.49 -10.00
CA LEU A 247 -3.54 10.84 -10.34
C LEU A 247 -4.51 11.53 -11.32
N ASP A 248 -5.08 10.80 -12.28
CA ASP A 248 -6.10 11.34 -13.19
C ASP A 248 -7.36 11.78 -12.43
N ASN A 249 -7.78 11.00 -11.44
CA ASN A 249 -8.88 11.37 -10.55
C ASN A 249 -8.52 12.57 -9.65
N ALA A 250 -7.29 12.60 -9.12
CA ALA A 250 -6.78 13.71 -8.33
C ALA A 250 -6.74 15.01 -9.16
N ARG A 251 -6.36 14.93 -10.44
CA ARG A 251 -6.36 16.06 -11.38
C ARG A 251 -7.75 16.64 -11.56
N GLN A 252 -8.77 15.80 -11.78
CA GLN A 252 -10.16 16.24 -11.88
C GLN A 252 -10.64 16.91 -10.58
N PHE A 253 -10.26 16.35 -9.43
CA PHE A 253 -10.60 16.92 -8.13
C PHE A 253 -9.93 18.29 -7.92
N ILE A 254 -8.64 18.44 -8.21
CA ILE A 254 -7.94 19.72 -8.09
C ILE A 254 -8.52 20.78 -9.03
N ALA A 255 -8.96 20.40 -10.23
CA ALA A 255 -9.68 21.29 -11.13
C ALA A 255 -11.01 21.77 -10.52
N SER A 256 -11.76 20.88 -9.87
CA SER A 256 -12.99 21.26 -9.16
C SER A 256 -12.73 22.19 -7.96
N LEU A 257 -11.60 22.00 -7.26
CA LEU A 257 -11.17 22.91 -6.19
C LEU A 257 -10.80 24.29 -6.71
N LYS A 258 -10.18 24.40 -7.89
CA LYS A 258 -9.89 25.68 -8.55
C LYS A 258 -11.19 26.45 -8.77
N GLU A 259 -12.21 25.80 -9.32
CA GLU A 259 -13.52 26.43 -9.57
C GLU A 259 -14.23 26.84 -8.26
N ALA A 260 -14.21 25.97 -7.25
CA ALA A 260 -14.80 26.27 -5.94
C ALA A 260 -14.09 27.43 -5.25
N SER A 261 -12.75 27.48 -5.32
CA SER A 261 -11.95 28.58 -4.77
C SER A 261 -12.18 29.89 -5.52
N GLN A 262 -12.40 29.86 -6.84
CA GLN A 262 -12.70 31.06 -7.63
C GLN A 262 -14.09 31.62 -7.31
N LYS A 263 -15.09 30.74 -7.15
CA LYS A 263 -16.45 31.15 -6.72
C LYS A 263 -16.46 31.70 -5.30
N SER A 264 -15.60 31.18 -4.43
CA SER A 264 -15.41 31.68 -3.06
C SER A 264 -14.53 32.95 -2.97
N GLY A 265 -14.10 33.53 -4.10
CA GLY A 265 -13.37 34.80 -4.17
C GLY A 265 -14.24 36.02 -3.82
N GLU A 266 -15.56 35.90 -3.87
CA GLU A 266 -16.45 36.75 -3.07
C GLU A 266 -16.46 36.20 -1.65
N LYS A 267 -16.29 37.05 -0.63
CA LYS A 267 -16.32 36.77 0.81
C LYS A 267 -17.63 36.05 1.26
N GLN A 268 -17.92 34.87 0.75
CA GLN A 268 -18.99 34.03 1.25
C GLN A 268 -18.42 33.25 2.41
N ALA A 269 -18.89 33.59 3.59
CA ALA A 269 -18.89 32.68 4.72
C ALA A 269 -19.31 31.29 4.20
N LEU A 270 -18.56 30.25 4.57
CA LEU A 270 -18.96 28.86 4.30
C LEU A 270 -20.45 28.71 4.61
N PRO A 271 -21.26 28.03 3.78
CA PRO A 271 -22.67 27.85 4.07
C PRO A 271 -22.82 27.20 5.46
N GLU A 272 -23.66 27.79 6.32
CA GLU A 272 -23.93 27.35 7.70
C GLU A 272 -23.97 25.81 7.91
N PRO A 273 -24.61 24.99 7.05
CA PRO A 273 -24.63 23.54 7.24
C PRO A 273 -23.25 22.87 7.15
N VAL A 274 -22.29 23.43 6.40
CA VAL A 274 -20.93 22.90 6.29
C VAL A 274 -20.10 23.29 7.51
N ILE A 275 -20.28 24.51 8.01
CA ILE A 275 -19.67 24.97 9.28
C ILE A 275 -20.15 24.09 10.43
N ALA A 276 -21.48 23.89 10.52
CA ALA A 276 -22.10 23.07 11.56
C ALA A 276 -21.63 21.61 11.51
N LYS A 277 -21.50 21.02 10.31
CA LYS A 277 -21.00 19.64 10.16
C LYS A 277 -19.52 19.53 10.59
N LYS A 278 -18.66 20.45 10.18
CA LYS A 278 -17.22 20.41 10.52
C LYS A 278 -17.00 20.68 12.02
N LEU A 279 -17.57 21.75 12.57
CA LEU A 279 -17.47 22.04 14.01
C LEU A 279 -18.16 20.97 14.87
N GLY A 280 -19.27 20.40 14.40
CA GLY A 280 -19.94 19.28 15.07
C GLY A 280 -19.06 18.04 15.20
N GLY A 281 -18.24 17.74 14.18
CA GLY A 281 -17.25 16.67 14.25
C GLY A 281 -16.18 16.91 15.32
N TYR A 282 -15.64 18.13 15.40
CA TYR A 282 -14.67 18.51 16.44
C TYR A 282 -15.30 18.54 17.84
N LEU A 283 -16.55 18.99 17.97
CA LEU A 283 -17.30 18.96 19.23
C LEU A 283 -17.47 17.51 19.72
N HIS A 284 -17.81 16.59 18.80
CA HIS A 284 -17.95 15.18 19.13
C HIS A 284 -16.61 14.55 19.53
N LYS A 285 -15.52 14.89 18.83
CA LYS A 285 -14.16 14.49 19.18
C LYS A 285 -13.78 14.99 20.58
N LEU A 286 -14.05 16.25 20.89
CA LEU A 286 -13.81 16.85 22.20
C LEU A 286 -14.59 16.11 23.30
N HIS A 287 -15.87 15.79 23.06
CA HIS A 287 -16.71 15.06 24.01
C HIS A 287 -16.23 13.63 24.30
N GLN A 288 -15.65 12.96 23.30
CA GLN A 288 -15.13 11.59 23.44
C GLN A 288 -13.67 11.53 23.91
N SER A 289 -12.97 12.66 23.97
CA SER A 289 -11.54 12.71 24.33
C SER A 289 -11.33 12.39 25.81
N GLN A 290 -10.25 11.68 26.12
CA GLN A 290 -9.85 11.43 27.51
C GLN A 290 -9.31 12.72 28.16
N PRO A 291 -9.30 12.85 29.51
CA PRO A 291 -8.82 14.06 30.18
C PRO A 291 -7.41 14.50 29.78
N ALA A 292 -6.52 13.54 29.49
CA ALA A 292 -5.16 13.81 29.04
C ALA A 292 -5.09 14.38 27.59
N GLU A 293 -6.09 14.10 26.75
CA GLU A 293 -6.15 14.49 25.34
C GLU A 293 -7.03 15.73 25.09
N LEU A 294 -7.77 16.14 26.12
CA LEU A 294 -8.76 17.23 26.05
C LEU A 294 -8.11 18.55 25.64
N ALA A 295 -6.89 18.80 26.12
CA ALA A 295 -6.09 19.95 25.73
C ALA A 295 -5.82 19.99 24.21
N THR A 296 -5.36 18.86 23.66
CA THR A 296 -5.05 18.74 22.23
C THR A 296 -6.31 18.86 21.38
N ALA A 297 -7.39 18.17 21.77
CA ALA A 297 -8.67 18.22 21.07
C ALA A 297 -9.28 19.65 21.05
N ALA A 298 -9.15 20.39 22.15
CA ALA A 298 -9.60 21.78 22.22
C ALA A 298 -8.77 22.69 21.31
N SER A 299 -7.44 22.56 21.29
CA SER A 299 -6.57 23.33 20.40
C SER A 299 -6.86 23.06 18.92
N GLU A 300 -7.13 21.80 18.55
CA GLU A 300 -7.54 21.45 17.19
C GLU A 300 -8.89 22.08 16.81
N MET A 301 -9.86 22.09 17.73
CA MET A 301 -11.16 22.72 17.52
C MET A 301 -11.03 24.24 17.33
N LEU A 302 -10.21 24.90 18.16
CA LEU A 302 -9.95 26.34 18.03
C LEU A 302 -9.27 26.68 16.71
N LEU A 303 -8.28 25.87 16.29
CA LEU A 303 -7.62 26.03 15.00
C LEU A 303 -8.61 25.86 13.84
N ALA A 304 -9.48 24.85 13.91
CA ALA A 304 -10.53 24.63 12.92
C ALA A 304 -11.51 25.82 12.86
N ALA A 305 -11.94 26.34 14.01
CA ALA A 305 -12.81 27.52 14.09
C ALA A 305 -12.14 28.77 13.49
N ARG A 306 -10.86 29.01 13.77
CA ARG A 306 -10.08 30.11 13.15
C ARG A 306 -10.01 29.97 11.63
N ASN A 307 -9.75 28.77 11.12
CA ASN A 307 -9.69 28.52 9.67
C ASN A 307 -11.03 28.79 8.98
N ILE A 308 -12.14 28.59 9.70
CA ILE A 308 -13.52 28.88 9.26
C ILE A 308 -13.87 30.38 9.35
N GLY A 309 -13.01 31.18 9.99
CA GLY A 309 -13.10 32.64 10.06
C GLY A 309 -13.62 33.20 11.39
N PHE A 310 -13.66 32.40 12.46
CA PHE A 310 -13.95 32.92 13.80
C PHE A 310 -12.74 33.70 14.34
N SER A 311 -12.99 34.92 14.83
CA SER A 311 -11.98 35.81 15.41
C SER A 311 -11.93 35.69 16.93
N GLY A 312 -10.83 36.13 17.55
CA GLY A 312 -10.69 36.18 19.02
C GLY A 312 -10.38 34.84 19.68
N LEU A 313 -9.98 33.83 18.90
CA LEU A 313 -9.61 32.49 19.36
C LEU A 313 -8.09 32.27 19.36
N ASP A 314 -7.31 33.33 19.56
CA ASP A 314 -5.85 33.29 19.54
C ASP A 314 -5.29 32.83 20.89
N GLY A 315 -4.33 31.90 20.85
CA GLY A 315 -3.67 31.35 22.03
C GLY A 315 -4.21 30.01 22.50
N ASP A 316 -3.71 29.55 23.66
CA ASP A 316 -4.13 28.29 24.26
C ASP A 316 -5.53 28.40 24.88
N PRO A 317 -6.33 27.32 24.88
CA PRO A 317 -7.61 27.28 25.58
C PRO A 317 -7.50 27.80 27.02
N ALA A 318 -8.44 28.67 27.42
CA ALA A 318 -8.40 29.37 28.71
C ALA A 318 -8.35 28.44 29.93
N PHE A 319 -8.91 27.22 29.82
CA PHE A 319 -8.87 26.22 30.89
C PHE A 319 -7.50 25.56 31.08
N ILE A 320 -6.61 25.64 30.08
CA ILE A 320 -5.23 25.11 30.16
C ILE A 320 -4.30 26.16 30.75
N SER A 321 -4.43 27.40 30.28
CA SER A 321 -3.53 28.48 30.66
C SER A 321 -3.72 28.96 32.09
N GLY A 322 -4.76 28.50 32.81
CA GLY A 322 -5.04 28.82 34.21
C GLY A 322 -5.34 30.31 34.47
N LYS A 323 -5.23 31.13 33.43
CA LYS A 323 -5.64 32.51 33.40
C LYS A 323 -7.15 32.51 33.19
N GLN A 324 -7.91 32.71 34.26
CA GLN A 324 -9.25 33.26 34.09
C GLN A 324 -9.10 34.48 33.18
N ALA A 325 -9.91 34.54 32.12
CA ALA A 325 -9.93 35.68 31.20
C ALA A 325 -10.03 36.94 32.06
N THR A 326 -8.94 37.72 32.10
CA THR A 326 -8.91 38.93 32.92
C THR A 326 -10.06 39.79 32.48
N PRO A 327 -10.91 40.23 33.42
CA PRO A 327 -11.96 41.18 33.14
C PRO A 327 -11.52 42.29 32.20
N GLN A 328 -12.08 42.32 30.99
CA GLN A 328 -11.87 43.46 30.11
C GLN A 328 -12.80 44.57 30.59
N GLU A 329 -12.19 45.65 31.06
CA GLU A 329 -12.86 46.88 31.43
C GLU A 329 -12.55 47.93 30.37
N PHE A 330 -13.58 48.64 29.91
CA PHE A 330 -13.43 49.76 29.00
C PHE A 330 -14.51 50.81 29.24
N VAL A 331 -14.35 51.97 28.61
CA VAL A 331 -15.34 53.05 28.64
C VAL A 331 -16.35 52.82 27.53
N TRP A 332 -17.64 52.81 27.86
CA TRP A 332 -18.71 52.56 26.91
C TRP A 332 -18.85 53.71 25.90
N GLU A 333 -18.82 53.35 24.63
CA GLU A 333 -19.07 54.22 23.48
C GLU A 333 -20.30 53.74 22.70
N GLU A 334 -20.97 54.65 22.00
CA GLU A 334 -22.26 54.37 21.33
C GLU A 334 -22.13 53.37 20.17
N ASP A 335 -20.97 53.35 19.51
CA ASP A 335 -20.63 52.42 18.42
C ASP A 335 -20.48 50.95 18.89
N MET A 336 -20.14 50.75 20.17
CA MET A 336 -20.01 49.41 20.77
C MET A 336 -21.35 48.68 20.91
N ALA A 337 -22.48 49.39 20.80
CA ALA A 337 -23.82 48.80 20.77
C ALA A 337 -24.02 47.83 19.58
N GLU A 338 -23.21 47.96 18.52
CA GLU A 338 -23.22 47.00 17.40
C GLU A 338 -22.66 45.63 17.79
N GLN A 339 -21.74 45.58 18.77
CA GLN A 339 -21.02 44.37 19.15
C GLN A 339 -21.47 43.81 20.52
N PHE A 340 -22.06 44.61 21.38
CA PHE A 340 -22.42 44.23 22.74
C PHE A 340 -23.88 44.55 23.09
N ASN A 341 -24.49 43.68 23.89
CA ASN A 341 -25.73 43.94 24.61
C ASN A 341 -25.41 44.52 25.99
N THR A 342 -26.19 45.52 26.38
CA THR A 342 -26.06 46.17 27.69
C THR A 342 -26.96 45.48 28.72
N LEU A 343 -26.38 45.10 29.86
CA LEU A 343 -27.12 44.59 31.01
C LEU A 343 -27.40 45.73 31.98
N GLY A 344 -28.55 46.38 31.78
CA GLY A 344 -29.01 47.54 32.55
C GLY A 344 -28.80 48.88 31.83
N ALA A 345 -29.06 49.99 32.52
CA ALA A 345 -28.83 51.32 31.98
C ALA A 345 -27.33 51.65 31.99
N ILE A 346 -26.78 51.86 30.80
CA ILE A 346 -25.40 52.26 30.54
C ILE A 346 -25.45 53.50 29.67
N ASP A 347 -24.83 54.58 30.12
CA ASP A 347 -24.70 55.84 29.40
C ASP A 347 -23.30 55.94 28.79
N THR A 348 -23.16 56.71 27.72
CA THR A 348 -21.86 56.98 27.08
C THR A 348 -20.88 57.58 28.10
N GLY A 349 -19.68 57.02 28.18
CA GLY A 349 -18.66 57.41 29.16
C GLY A 349 -18.67 56.60 30.46
N ASP A 350 -19.63 55.68 30.65
CA ASP A 350 -19.61 54.75 31.78
C ASP A 350 -18.49 53.71 31.65
N ALA A 351 -17.83 53.39 32.76
CA ALA A 351 -16.95 52.23 32.81
C ALA A 351 -17.79 50.94 32.85
N VAL A 352 -17.51 50.02 31.93
CA VAL A 352 -18.22 48.74 31.81
C VAL A 352 -17.25 47.56 31.90
N PHE A 353 -17.78 46.46 32.39
CA PHE A 353 -17.12 45.16 32.49
C PHE A 353 -17.74 44.19 31.48
N VAL A 354 -16.90 43.52 30.69
CA VAL A 354 -17.31 42.51 29.71
C VAL A 354 -17.60 41.18 30.41
N GLU A 355 -18.85 40.73 30.39
CA GLU A 355 -19.24 39.41 30.89
C GLU A 355 -19.02 38.32 29.84
N SER A 356 -19.30 38.60 28.57
CA SER A 356 -19.03 37.70 27.46
C SER A 356 -18.57 38.46 26.22
N LEU A 357 -17.53 37.95 25.56
CA LEU A 357 -17.03 38.53 24.30
C LEU A 357 -17.99 38.23 23.14
N PRO A 358 -18.08 39.11 22.14
CA PRO A 358 -18.86 38.86 20.94
C PRO A 358 -18.26 37.73 20.13
N VAL A 359 -19.13 36.93 19.50
CA VAL A 359 -18.73 35.90 18.53
C VAL A 359 -18.72 36.54 17.15
N ILE A 360 -17.52 36.72 16.60
CA ILE A 360 -17.31 37.37 15.31
C ILE A 360 -16.84 36.32 14.29
N GLN A 361 -17.52 36.24 13.16
CA GLN A 361 -17.10 35.40 12.03
C GLN A 361 -16.95 36.27 10.77
N ASN A 362 -15.77 36.22 10.14
CA ASN A 362 -15.46 36.98 8.92
C ASN A 362 -15.77 38.48 9.04
N GLY A 363 -15.58 39.07 10.23
CA GLY A 363 -15.85 40.48 10.52
C GLY A 363 -17.31 40.83 10.76
N LYS A 364 -18.23 39.84 10.74
CA LYS A 364 -19.64 40.02 11.10
C LYS A 364 -19.89 39.46 12.50
N VAL A 365 -20.58 40.23 13.33
CA VAL A 365 -21.04 39.77 14.65
C VAL A 365 -22.16 38.74 14.43
N ILE A 366 -21.92 37.50 14.84
CA ILE A 366 -22.93 36.44 14.87
C ILE A 366 -23.72 36.51 16.16
N GLU A 367 -23.01 36.69 17.26
CA GLU A 367 -23.59 36.82 18.59
C GLU A 367 -22.95 38.00 19.30
N LYS A 368 -23.79 38.91 19.79
CA LYS A 368 -23.31 40.06 20.56
C LYS A 368 -22.78 39.60 21.91
N GLY A 369 -21.70 40.22 22.34
CA GLY A 369 -21.20 40.05 23.71
C GLY A 369 -22.14 40.67 24.73
N ASN A 370 -21.86 40.50 26.01
CA ASN A 370 -22.62 41.14 27.09
C ASN A 370 -21.69 42.02 27.93
N VAL A 371 -22.16 43.23 28.24
CA VAL A 371 -21.46 44.15 29.13
C VAL A 371 -22.35 44.60 30.27
N ARG A 372 -21.74 44.90 31.41
CA ARG A 372 -22.42 45.42 32.60
C ARG A 372 -21.68 46.63 33.15
N LYS A 373 -22.42 47.64 33.60
CA LYS A 373 -21.84 48.83 34.24
C LYS A 373 -21.03 48.46 35.49
N LEU A 374 -19.81 48.95 35.57
CA LEU A 374 -18.97 48.82 36.75
C LEU A 374 -19.49 49.77 37.84
N ARG A 375 -20.05 49.23 38.92
CA ARG A 375 -20.41 50.06 40.07
C ARG A 375 -19.11 50.39 40.80
N ARG A 376 -18.71 51.66 40.83
CA ARG A 376 -17.65 52.12 41.73
C ARG A 376 -18.04 51.69 43.15
N ALA A 377 -17.24 50.81 43.74
CA ALA A 377 -17.33 50.53 45.17
C ALA A 377 -17.14 51.87 45.90
N ARG A 378 -18.14 52.26 46.69
CA ARG A 378 -18.03 53.42 47.58
C ARG A 378 -17.22 53.05 48.80
#